data_AF-A0A5B9W187-F1
#
_entry.id   AF-A0A5B9W187-F1
#
_cell.length_a   1.000
_cell.length_b   1.000
_cell.length_c   1.000
_cell.angle_alpha   90.00
_cell.angle_beta   90.00
_cell.angle_gamma   90.00
#
_symmetry.space_group_name_H-M   'P 1'
#
loop_
_entity.id
_entity.type
_entity.pdbx_description
1 polymer ?
#
loop_
_entity_poly.entity_id
_entity_poly.type
_entity_poly.pdbx_seq_one_letter_code
_entity_poly.pdbx_strand_id
1 'polypeptide(L)'
;MDLLGRARSFLKGVATPPVSRVQYYSVVCPLGHRVRGQRTEGYQALRCPACGEGVFVLPASPLPEPIPPARSSTRRPVRQRERMPVDEGPVQLEDPGEATVDFDEPRPPGDEVEIVWDDEPQAPPAAPSRPSPAPAAEIPAPESPPARTAAAPGPSPRKPAHPAPAADRARRGDRPERPRAPGRVAPADEALVAAELRTGRPTRARDRRPALIAAAVILLIAGAFVIRSWRARRGELPQIARLGVDEGIPALKSGKFDMANQILGAAKEAVDSLGGAVDQAEDIRKAAGEAAIFADLSTDPLEAILDEAARSTPQAWAARFDQVYKGRAVVIDATISAAPEASPDGRYEIDYVVVPVGEGSSGRDRYARFDLGDFELLKGSGHRVGDHVLFGARLESFAYDVASNCWMVRFEPRSGVTITIVEALEALGWSGTFDLDRLQKEDEAQ
;
A
#
# COMPACT_ATOMS: atom_id res chain seq x y z
N MET A 1 7.74 40.97 47.96
CA MET A 1 8.34 40.08 46.96
C MET A 1 7.91 38.65 47.27
N ASP A 2 6.75 38.20 46.79
CA ASP A 2 6.34 36.79 46.95
C ASP A 2 5.30 36.33 45.91
N LEU A 3 5.51 36.77 44.66
CA LEU A 3 4.62 36.43 43.54
C LEU A 3 4.88 35.02 42.97
N LEU A 4 6.07 34.46 43.19
CA LEU A 4 6.45 33.13 42.69
C LEU A 4 5.91 31.98 43.57
N GLY A 5 5.63 32.21 44.86
CA GLY A 5 5.06 31.20 45.76
C GLY A 5 3.60 30.85 45.46
N ARG A 6 2.79 31.84 45.06
CA ARG A 6 1.36 31.65 44.73
C ARG A 6 1.12 30.89 43.42
N ALA A 7 2.04 30.98 42.45
CA ALA A 7 1.90 30.24 41.19
C ALA A 7 2.07 28.72 41.38
N ARG A 8 2.87 28.30 42.38
CA ARG A 8 3.11 26.87 42.66
C ARG A 8 1.95 26.18 43.37
N SER A 9 1.06 26.90 44.07
CA SER A 9 -0.10 26.29 44.74
C SER A 9 -1.26 26.00 43.78
N PHE A 10 -1.39 26.72 42.66
CA PHE A 10 -2.43 26.47 41.65
C PHE A 10 -2.17 25.21 40.80
N LEU A 11 -0.92 24.78 40.65
CA LEU A 11 -0.56 23.59 39.88
C LEU A 11 -0.69 22.26 40.65
N LYS A 12 -0.80 22.30 41.99
CA LYS A 12 -0.91 21.07 42.81
C LYS A 12 -2.33 20.48 42.90
N GLY A 13 -3.34 21.14 42.35
CA GLY A 13 -4.74 20.69 42.42
C GLY A 13 -5.26 19.89 41.21
N VAL A 14 -4.43 19.65 40.18
CA VAL A 14 -4.93 19.19 38.86
C VAL A 14 -4.76 17.69 38.59
N ALA A 15 -4.08 16.91 39.44
CA ALA A 15 -3.67 15.56 39.02
C ALA A 15 -3.77 14.48 40.09
N THR A 16 -4.91 14.36 40.78
CA THR A 16 -5.31 13.02 41.21
C THR A 16 -6.16 12.47 40.06
N PRO A 17 -5.64 11.54 39.23
CA PRO A 17 -6.45 10.96 38.17
C PRO A 17 -7.70 10.37 38.83
N PRO A 18 -8.91 10.68 38.31
CA PRO A 18 -10.13 10.14 38.88
C PRO A 18 -10.01 8.62 38.88
N VAL A 19 -10.23 8.00 40.05
CA VAL A 19 -10.25 6.53 40.20
C VAL A 19 -11.16 5.98 39.09
N SER A 20 -10.57 5.25 38.15
CA SER A 20 -11.27 4.76 36.97
C SER A 20 -12.42 3.86 37.42
N ARG A 21 -13.65 4.20 37.03
CA ARG A 21 -14.80 3.33 37.28
C ARG A 21 -14.60 2.02 36.52
N VAL A 22 -14.94 0.91 37.16
CA VAL A 22 -14.86 -0.44 36.57
C VAL A 22 -15.75 -0.50 35.33
N GLN A 23 -15.16 -0.67 34.15
CA GLN A 23 -15.89 -0.84 32.88
C GLN A 23 -16.09 -2.34 32.60
N TYR A 24 -17.33 -2.75 32.34
CA TYR A 24 -17.64 -4.14 31.96
C TYR A 24 -17.66 -4.28 30.43
N TYR A 25 -17.30 -5.45 29.92
CA TYR A 25 -17.42 -5.78 28.49
C TYR A 25 -18.38 -6.96 28.27
N SER A 26 -18.94 -7.03 27.05
CA SER A 26 -19.79 -8.11 26.56
C SER A 26 -19.47 -8.28 25.07
N VAL A 27 -18.67 -9.29 24.73
CA VAL A 27 -18.18 -9.56 23.37
C VAL A 27 -18.68 -10.92 22.90
N VAL A 28 -18.82 -11.08 21.59
CA VAL A 28 -19.28 -12.33 20.97
C VAL A 28 -18.09 -13.00 20.30
N CYS A 29 -17.85 -14.26 20.63
CA CYS A 29 -16.85 -15.14 20.00
C CYS A 29 -17.22 -15.41 18.52
N PRO A 30 -16.29 -15.79 17.63
CA PRO A 30 -16.61 -16.17 16.24
C PRO A 30 -17.70 -17.23 16.09
N LEU A 31 -17.87 -18.12 17.08
CA LEU A 31 -18.90 -19.16 17.13
C LEU A 31 -20.23 -18.69 17.76
N GLY A 32 -20.39 -17.40 18.07
CA GLY A 32 -21.64 -16.82 18.57
C GLY A 32 -21.81 -16.82 20.11
N HIS A 33 -20.89 -17.41 20.88
CA HIS A 33 -20.95 -17.40 22.35
C HIS A 33 -20.64 -16.00 22.92
N ARG A 34 -21.42 -15.55 23.92
CA ARG A 34 -21.18 -14.29 24.63
C ARG A 34 -20.22 -14.46 25.80
N VAL A 35 -19.14 -13.70 25.80
CA VAL A 35 -18.17 -13.60 26.91
C VAL A 35 -18.36 -12.26 27.62
N ARG A 36 -18.41 -12.27 28.96
CA ARG A 36 -18.60 -11.07 29.79
C ARG A 36 -17.51 -11.00 30.87
N GLY A 37 -17.05 -9.80 31.20
CA GLY A 37 -16.04 -9.58 32.23
C GLY A 37 -15.77 -8.10 32.50
N GLN A 38 -14.69 -7.81 33.24
CA GLN A 38 -14.23 -6.45 33.54
C GLN A 38 -13.04 -6.09 32.65
N ARG A 39 -13.03 -4.88 32.09
CA ARG A 39 -11.90 -4.35 31.33
C ARG A 39 -10.78 -3.93 32.28
N THR A 40 -9.55 -4.19 31.87
CA THR A 40 -8.31 -3.73 32.53
C THR A 40 -7.74 -2.51 31.82
N GLU A 41 -6.74 -1.88 32.42
CA GLU A 41 -5.97 -0.80 31.78
C GLU A 41 -5.20 -1.28 30.54
N GLY A 42 -4.84 -2.57 30.49
CA GLY A 42 -4.26 -3.22 29.31
C GLY A 42 -5.29 -4.02 28.50
N TYR A 43 -4.87 -4.46 27.30
CA TYR A 43 -5.64 -5.40 26.48
C TYR A 43 -5.74 -6.77 27.16
N GLN A 44 -6.82 -7.51 26.90
CA GLN A 44 -6.98 -8.88 27.40
C GLN A 44 -7.18 -9.83 26.21
N ALA A 45 -6.38 -10.90 26.18
CA ALA A 45 -6.59 -12.04 25.28
C ALA A 45 -7.16 -13.18 26.11
N LEU A 46 -8.44 -13.48 25.91
CA LEU A 46 -9.17 -14.49 26.67
C LEU A 46 -9.54 -15.66 25.75
N ARG A 47 -9.76 -16.83 26.33
CA ARG A 47 -10.36 -17.96 25.62
C ARG A 47 -11.83 -18.03 25.97
N CYS A 48 -12.68 -18.26 24.96
CA CYS A 48 -14.09 -18.48 25.19
C CYS A 48 -14.28 -19.74 26.06
N PRO A 49 -15.02 -19.68 27.19
CA PRO A 49 -15.18 -20.84 28.06
C PRO A 49 -16.04 -21.96 27.44
N ALA A 50 -16.79 -21.67 26.37
CA ALA A 50 -17.63 -22.65 25.70
C ALA A 50 -16.88 -23.42 24.60
N CYS A 51 -16.06 -22.74 23.79
CA CYS A 51 -15.42 -23.35 22.60
C CYS A 51 -13.88 -23.22 22.55
N GLY A 52 -13.25 -22.53 23.50
CA GLY A 52 -11.78 -22.39 23.56
C GLY A 52 -11.16 -21.36 22.60
N GLU A 53 -11.96 -20.81 21.67
CA GLU A 53 -11.53 -19.84 20.66
C GLU A 53 -11.03 -18.53 21.29
N GLY A 54 -10.04 -17.90 20.65
CA GLY A 54 -9.45 -16.65 21.11
C GLY A 54 -10.42 -15.46 20.98
N VAL A 55 -10.53 -14.66 22.03
CA VAL A 55 -11.34 -13.43 22.06
C VAL A 55 -10.46 -12.29 22.56
N PHE A 56 -10.38 -11.23 21.77
CA PHE A 56 -9.61 -10.03 22.09
C PHE A 56 -10.53 -8.94 22.68
N VAL A 57 -10.18 -8.41 23.85
CA VAL A 57 -10.90 -7.34 24.53
C VAL A 57 -10.02 -6.10 24.63
N LEU A 58 -10.55 -4.98 24.14
CA LEU A 58 -9.87 -3.69 24.18
C LEU A 58 -9.70 -3.17 25.62
N PRO A 59 -8.64 -2.38 25.88
CA PRO A 59 -8.45 -1.68 27.15
C PRO A 59 -9.67 -0.85 27.60
N ALA A 60 -9.70 -0.50 28.89
CA ALA A 60 -10.64 0.48 29.40
C ALA A 60 -10.47 1.83 28.68
N SER A 61 -11.56 2.42 28.22
CA SER A 61 -11.51 3.72 27.54
C SER A 61 -11.20 4.83 28.56
N PRO A 62 -10.23 5.72 28.30
CA PRO A 62 -9.98 6.88 29.17
C PRO A 62 -11.06 7.96 29.04
N LEU A 63 -11.94 7.86 28.05
CA LEU A 63 -13.06 8.78 27.88
C LEU A 63 -14.18 8.45 28.87
N PRO A 64 -14.84 9.47 29.46
CA PRO A 64 -15.98 9.25 30.35
C PRO A 64 -17.08 8.47 29.62
N GLU A 65 -17.73 7.55 30.34
CA GLU A 65 -18.83 6.77 29.76
C GLU A 65 -19.90 7.73 29.20
N PRO A 66 -20.30 7.56 27.94
CA PRO A 66 -21.35 8.38 27.36
C PRO A 66 -22.61 8.18 28.21
N ILE A 67 -23.19 9.28 28.70
CA ILE A 67 -24.42 9.26 29.48
C ILE A 67 -25.46 8.53 28.62
N PRO A 68 -25.99 7.38 29.06
CA PRO A 68 -26.95 6.63 28.26
C PRO A 68 -28.10 7.58 27.92
N PRO A 69 -28.53 7.64 26.63
CA PRO A 69 -29.58 8.55 26.22
C PRO A 69 -30.77 8.34 27.14
N ALA A 70 -31.28 9.43 27.73
CA ALA A 70 -32.42 9.39 28.63
C ALA A 70 -33.52 8.57 27.94
N ARG A 71 -33.81 7.39 28.49
CA ARG A 71 -34.83 6.50 27.92
C ARG A 71 -36.13 7.29 27.94
N SER A 72 -36.54 7.82 26.79
CA SER A 72 -37.83 8.46 26.61
C SER A 72 -38.88 7.37 26.88
N SER A 73 -39.43 7.38 28.10
CA SER A 73 -40.44 6.42 28.56
C SER A 73 -41.78 6.57 27.85
N THR A 74 -41.88 7.47 26.87
CA THR A 74 -42.97 7.51 25.90
C THR A 74 -42.82 6.35 24.92
N ARG A 75 -43.14 5.13 25.38
CA ARG A 75 -43.66 4.07 24.51
C ARG A 75 -44.91 4.62 23.85
N ARG A 76 -44.71 5.25 22.69
CA ARG A 76 -45.79 5.57 21.76
C ARG A 76 -46.45 4.22 21.44
N PRO A 77 -47.75 4.02 21.72
CA PRO A 77 -48.42 2.79 21.33
C PRO A 77 -48.27 2.65 19.83
N VAL A 78 -47.55 1.61 19.41
CA VAL A 78 -47.45 1.23 18.01
C VAL A 78 -48.87 0.86 17.60
N ARG A 79 -49.56 1.79 16.92
CA ARG A 79 -50.78 1.49 16.17
C ARG A 79 -50.40 0.33 15.25
N GLN A 80 -50.93 -0.85 15.55
CA GLN A 80 -50.99 -1.98 14.63
C GLN A 80 -51.62 -1.44 13.35
N ARG A 81 -50.77 -1.14 12.37
CA ARG A 81 -51.20 -0.96 11.00
C ARG A 81 -51.57 -2.36 10.56
N GLU A 82 -52.86 -2.60 10.34
CA GLU A 82 -53.41 -3.81 9.74
C GLU A 82 -52.51 -4.21 8.57
N ARG A 83 -51.69 -5.24 8.81
CA ARG A 83 -51.11 -6.01 7.72
C ARG A 83 -52.27 -6.82 7.17
N MET A 84 -52.57 -6.57 5.90
CA MET A 84 -53.45 -7.45 5.13
C MET A 84 -52.97 -8.89 5.31
N PRO A 85 -53.89 -9.85 5.49
CA PRO A 85 -53.55 -11.26 5.54
C PRO A 85 -53.00 -11.64 4.16
N VAL A 86 -51.67 -11.74 4.07
CA VAL A 86 -51.06 -12.55 3.02
C VAL A 86 -51.36 -13.98 3.44
N ASP A 87 -52.10 -14.67 2.59
CA ASP A 87 -52.44 -16.08 2.68
C ASP A 87 -51.17 -16.92 2.45
N GLU A 88 -50.20 -16.81 3.36
CA GLU A 88 -49.13 -17.78 3.52
C GLU A 88 -49.75 -18.98 4.25
N GLY A 89 -50.32 -19.88 3.45
CA GLY A 89 -50.63 -21.22 3.89
C GLY A 89 -49.42 -21.88 4.56
N PRO A 90 -49.63 -22.86 5.44
CA PRO A 90 -48.57 -23.50 6.20
C PRO A 90 -47.47 -23.95 5.24
N VAL A 91 -46.29 -23.35 5.37
CA VAL A 91 -45.08 -23.85 4.71
C VAL A 91 -44.94 -25.29 5.17
N GLN A 92 -45.15 -26.22 4.24
CA GLN A 92 -44.86 -27.62 4.48
C GLN A 92 -43.37 -27.69 4.79
N LEU A 93 -43.04 -27.93 6.06
CA LEU A 93 -41.74 -28.47 6.41
C LEU A 93 -41.69 -29.83 5.73
N GLU A 94 -41.07 -29.89 4.55
CA GLU A 94 -40.50 -31.13 4.08
C GLU A 94 -39.42 -31.48 5.10
N ASP A 95 -39.70 -32.52 5.90
CA ASP A 95 -38.72 -33.13 6.78
C ASP A 95 -37.46 -33.37 5.95
N PRO A 96 -36.29 -32.83 6.37
CA PRO A 96 -35.04 -33.11 5.68
C PRO A 96 -34.87 -34.62 5.70
N GLY A 97 -34.98 -35.23 4.52
CA GLY A 97 -34.83 -36.66 4.33
C GLY A 97 -33.62 -37.13 5.11
N GLU A 98 -33.82 -38.16 5.93
CA GLU A 98 -32.81 -38.82 6.74
C GLU A 98 -31.58 -39.09 5.87
N ALA A 99 -30.61 -38.18 5.92
CA ALA A 99 -29.26 -38.47 5.50
C ALA A 99 -28.72 -39.41 6.58
N THR A 100 -28.94 -40.71 6.38
CA THR A 100 -28.17 -41.76 7.03
C THR A 100 -26.72 -41.55 6.61
N VAL A 101 -26.01 -40.72 7.38
CA VAL A 101 -24.56 -40.77 7.41
C VAL A 101 -24.25 -42.11 8.05
N ASP A 102 -23.83 -43.08 7.23
CA ASP A 102 -23.21 -44.30 7.71
C ASP A 102 -22.01 -43.89 8.55
N PHE A 103 -22.21 -43.87 9.86
CA PHE A 103 -21.11 -43.88 10.81
C PHE A 103 -20.46 -45.25 10.68
N ASP A 104 -19.32 -45.30 10.00
CA ASP A 104 -18.40 -46.44 10.10
C ASP A 104 -18.29 -46.84 11.58
N GLU A 105 -18.51 -48.12 11.85
CA GLU A 105 -18.51 -48.71 13.18
C GLU A 105 -17.34 -48.17 14.02
N PRO A 106 -17.56 -47.88 15.32
CA PRO A 106 -16.47 -47.54 16.21
C PRO A 106 -15.47 -48.70 16.22
N ARG A 107 -14.31 -48.45 15.59
CA ARG A 107 -13.18 -49.38 15.56
C ARG A 107 -12.92 -49.83 17.00
N PRO A 108 -12.92 -51.14 17.30
CA PRO A 108 -12.77 -51.62 18.66
C PRO A 108 -11.48 -51.05 19.27
N PRO A 109 -11.52 -50.58 20.53
CA PRO A 109 -10.34 -50.10 21.24
C PRO A 109 -9.44 -51.30 21.53
N GLY A 110 -8.51 -51.59 20.61
CA GLY A 110 -7.65 -52.77 20.68
C GLY A 110 -6.38 -52.70 19.83
N ASP A 111 -6.34 -51.89 18.77
CA ASP A 111 -5.11 -51.70 17.98
C ASP A 111 -4.42 -50.40 18.40
N GLU A 112 -3.64 -50.48 19.47
CA GLU A 112 -2.54 -49.56 19.72
C GLU A 112 -1.60 -49.66 18.51
N VAL A 113 -1.70 -48.70 17.58
CA VAL A 113 -0.70 -48.51 16.56
C VAL A 113 0.54 -48.01 17.29
N GLU A 114 1.43 -48.93 17.63
CA GLU A 114 2.77 -48.65 18.12
C GLU A 114 3.46 -47.85 17.00
N ILE A 115 3.52 -46.53 17.19
CA ILE A 115 4.29 -45.64 16.32
C ILE A 115 5.75 -46.01 16.58
N VAL A 116 6.27 -46.94 15.78
CA VAL A 116 7.69 -47.28 15.74
C VAL A 116 8.41 -46.04 15.23
N TRP A 117 9.01 -45.30 16.15
CA TRP A 117 9.98 -44.27 15.83
C TRP A 117 11.25 -45.00 15.39
N ASP A 118 11.32 -45.37 14.11
CA ASP A 118 12.56 -45.81 13.49
C ASP A 118 13.50 -44.60 13.43
N ASP A 119 14.31 -44.43 14.48
CA ASP A 119 15.42 -43.47 14.57
C ASP A 119 16.62 -43.89 13.69
N GLU A 120 16.43 -44.80 12.73
CA GLU A 120 17.47 -45.22 11.81
C GLU A 120 17.45 -44.32 10.56
N PRO A 121 18.46 -43.44 10.38
CA PRO A 121 18.48 -42.53 9.23
C PRO A 121 18.53 -43.34 7.94
N GLN A 122 17.43 -43.28 7.19
CA GLN A 122 17.31 -43.91 5.89
C GLN A 122 18.44 -43.41 4.99
N ALA A 123 19.39 -44.30 4.67
CA ALA A 123 20.51 -43.97 3.81
C ALA A 123 19.96 -43.41 2.48
N PRO A 124 20.49 -42.26 2.01
CA PRO A 124 19.96 -41.61 0.83
C PRO A 124 19.95 -42.60 -0.35
N PRO A 125 18.86 -42.66 -1.14
CA PRO A 125 18.80 -43.53 -2.29
C PRO A 125 19.99 -43.23 -3.20
N ALA A 126 20.70 -44.29 -3.61
CA ALA A 126 21.87 -44.19 -4.46
C ALA A 126 21.53 -43.33 -5.69
N ALA A 127 22.31 -42.26 -5.88
CA ALA A 127 22.12 -41.33 -6.98
C ALA A 127 22.03 -42.09 -8.32
N PRO A 128 21.06 -41.78 -9.19
CA PRO A 128 20.97 -42.41 -10.50
C PRO A 128 22.29 -42.19 -11.23
N SER A 129 22.89 -43.30 -11.67
CA SER A 129 24.17 -43.30 -12.38
C SER A 129 24.02 -42.41 -13.62
N ARG A 130 24.76 -41.30 -13.65
CA ARG A 130 24.83 -40.41 -14.82
C ARG A 130 25.25 -41.26 -16.02
N PRO A 131 24.51 -41.26 -17.14
CA PRO A 131 24.96 -41.88 -18.36
C PRO A 131 26.28 -41.23 -18.80
N SER A 132 27.27 -42.07 -19.12
CA SER A 132 28.56 -41.61 -19.65
C SER A 132 28.32 -40.71 -20.87
N PRO A 133 29.01 -39.56 -20.96
CA PRO A 133 28.90 -38.71 -22.14
C PRO A 133 29.40 -39.48 -23.36
N ALA A 134 28.53 -39.60 -24.37
CA ALA A 134 28.90 -40.11 -25.68
C ALA A 134 30.04 -39.23 -26.26
N PRO A 135 30.97 -39.81 -27.03
CA PRO A 135 32.08 -39.07 -27.63
C PRO A 135 31.53 -37.94 -28.51
N ALA A 136 32.02 -36.73 -28.23
CA ALA A 136 31.66 -35.50 -28.93
C ALA A 136 31.82 -35.68 -30.44
N ALA A 137 30.73 -35.54 -31.17
CA ALA A 137 30.79 -35.32 -32.61
C ALA A 137 31.45 -33.96 -32.86
N GLU A 138 32.57 -33.98 -33.56
CA GLU A 138 33.26 -32.80 -34.10
C GLU A 138 32.27 -31.94 -34.89
N ILE A 139 31.91 -30.78 -34.33
CA ILE A 139 31.21 -29.72 -35.06
C ILE A 139 32.29 -28.98 -35.86
N PRO A 140 32.21 -28.93 -37.20
CA PRO A 140 33.18 -28.19 -38.00
C PRO A 140 33.11 -26.69 -37.68
N ALA A 141 34.30 -26.10 -37.50
CA ALA A 141 34.49 -24.70 -37.15
C ALA A 141 33.79 -23.76 -38.15
N PRO A 142 33.10 -22.70 -37.68
CA PRO A 142 32.55 -21.69 -38.57
C PRO A 142 33.68 -20.90 -39.24
N GLU A 143 33.59 -20.84 -40.56
CA GLU A 143 34.42 -20.05 -41.46
C GLU A 143 34.48 -18.57 -41.01
N SER A 144 35.70 -18.05 -40.88
CA SER A 144 35.94 -16.66 -40.49
C SER A 144 35.43 -15.69 -41.57
N PRO A 145 34.67 -14.64 -41.22
CA PRO A 145 34.33 -13.60 -42.19
C PRO A 145 35.57 -12.78 -42.58
N PRO A 146 35.64 -12.30 -43.84
CA PRO A 146 36.82 -11.62 -44.35
C PRO A 146 37.09 -10.30 -43.64
N ALA A 147 38.39 -10.10 -43.36
CA ALA A 147 38.97 -8.91 -42.76
C ALA A 147 38.53 -7.64 -43.51
N ARG A 148 37.75 -6.79 -42.83
CA ARG A 148 37.50 -5.41 -43.28
C ARG A 148 38.73 -4.56 -43.03
N THR A 149 39.20 -3.99 -44.13
CA THR A 149 40.33 -3.09 -44.26
C THR A 149 40.13 -1.84 -43.39
N ALA A 150 41.16 -1.49 -42.62
CA ALA A 150 41.19 -0.30 -41.79
C ALA A 150 41.14 0.97 -42.66
N ALA A 151 40.13 1.82 -42.42
CA ALA A 151 40.05 3.17 -42.95
C ALA A 151 40.61 4.16 -41.93
N ALA A 152 41.43 5.09 -42.43
CA ALA A 152 42.18 6.10 -41.68
C ALA A 152 41.30 7.09 -40.88
N PRO A 153 41.85 7.70 -39.81
CA PRO A 153 41.11 8.66 -38.98
C PRO A 153 40.93 10.01 -39.69
N GLY A 154 39.69 10.38 -39.95
CA GLY A 154 39.31 11.71 -40.43
C GLY A 154 39.24 12.74 -39.28
N PRO A 155 39.43 14.04 -39.56
CA PRO A 155 39.54 15.09 -38.54
C PRO A 155 38.19 15.43 -37.88
N SER A 156 38.23 15.69 -36.57
CA SER A 156 37.10 16.05 -35.71
C SER A 156 36.24 17.20 -36.25
N PRO A 157 34.90 17.07 -36.24
CA PRO A 157 34.02 18.20 -36.49
C PRO A 157 33.96 19.12 -35.26
N ARG A 158 34.16 20.41 -35.54
CA ARG A 158 34.07 21.53 -34.59
C ARG A 158 32.71 21.57 -33.88
N LYS A 159 32.81 21.78 -32.57
CA LYS A 159 31.76 22.19 -31.63
C LYS A 159 30.99 23.42 -32.15
N PRO A 160 29.66 23.36 -32.37
CA PRO A 160 28.84 24.55 -32.52
C PRO A 160 28.62 25.18 -31.14
N ALA A 161 29.02 26.45 -31.02
CA ALA A 161 28.64 27.30 -29.90
C ALA A 161 27.14 27.58 -29.96
N HIS A 162 26.39 27.16 -28.93
CA HIS A 162 25.01 27.61 -28.77
C HIS A 162 24.96 28.92 -27.95
N PRO A 163 24.27 29.95 -28.45
CA PRO A 163 24.17 31.26 -27.83
C PRO A 163 23.18 31.27 -26.66
N ALA A 164 23.45 32.17 -25.72
CA ALA A 164 22.58 32.51 -24.59
C ALA A 164 21.18 32.94 -25.04
N PRO A 165 20.09 32.55 -24.35
CA PRO A 165 18.80 33.14 -24.59
C PRO A 165 18.68 34.48 -23.85
N ALA A 166 18.50 35.51 -24.68
CA ALA A 166 18.13 36.85 -24.30
C ALA A 166 16.77 36.89 -23.58
N ALA A 167 16.65 37.86 -22.69
CA ALA A 167 15.43 38.26 -22.01
C ALA A 167 14.32 38.57 -23.02
N ASP A 168 13.16 37.91 -22.87
CA ASP A 168 11.93 38.33 -23.53
C ASP A 168 10.94 38.87 -22.50
N ARG A 169 10.81 40.20 -22.53
CA ARG A 169 9.71 40.96 -21.96
C ARG A 169 8.62 41.04 -23.03
N ALA A 170 7.46 40.40 -22.84
CA ALA A 170 6.16 40.94 -23.28
C ALA A 170 4.98 40.02 -22.93
N ARG A 171 3.81 40.66 -22.75
CA ARG A 171 2.42 40.14 -22.58
C ARG A 171 2.11 39.51 -21.23
N ARG A 172 1.32 40.07 -20.31
CA ARG A 172 0.17 41.00 -20.34
C ARG A 172 -0.97 40.56 -21.30
N GLY A 173 -2.07 40.12 -20.70
CA GLY A 173 -3.28 39.53 -21.33
C GLY A 173 -3.26 38.02 -21.10
N ASP A 174 -4.19 37.35 -20.42
CA ASP A 174 -5.61 37.62 -20.29
C ASP A 174 -6.19 37.17 -18.95
N ARG A 175 -7.13 37.97 -18.48
CA ARG A 175 -7.89 37.81 -17.24
C ARG A 175 -9.21 37.11 -17.62
N PRO A 176 -9.56 35.95 -17.04
CA PRO A 176 -10.85 35.34 -17.33
C PRO A 176 -11.98 36.24 -16.83
N GLU A 177 -12.83 36.58 -17.79
CA GLU A 177 -13.98 37.45 -17.73
C GLU A 177 -15.05 36.84 -16.81
N ARG A 178 -15.43 37.60 -15.78
CA ARG A 178 -16.49 37.22 -14.84
C ARG A 178 -17.84 37.46 -15.53
N PRO A 179 -18.74 36.46 -15.60
CA PRO A 179 -20.06 36.64 -16.21
C PRO A 179 -20.88 37.72 -15.50
N ARG A 180 -21.36 38.67 -16.31
CA ARG A 180 -22.32 39.72 -15.97
C ARG A 180 -23.65 39.10 -15.51
N ALA A 181 -24.18 39.61 -14.40
CA ALA A 181 -25.54 39.37 -13.94
C ALA A 181 -26.58 39.98 -14.90
N PRO A 182 -27.75 39.36 -15.09
CA PRO A 182 -28.92 40.03 -15.61
C PRO A 182 -29.71 40.74 -14.49
N GLY A 183 -30.28 41.88 -14.85
CA GLY A 183 -30.83 42.89 -13.98
C GLY A 183 -32.00 42.42 -13.12
N ARG A 184 -32.09 43.02 -11.92
CA ARG A 184 -33.34 43.07 -11.17
C ARG A 184 -33.77 44.52 -11.04
N VAL A 185 -34.96 44.71 -11.60
CA VAL A 185 -35.76 45.92 -11.72
C VAL A 185 -36.05 46.55 -10.36
N ALA A 186 -35.93 47.87 -10.31
CA ALA A 186 -36.39 48.72 -9.22
C ALA A 186 -37.92 48.71 -9.13
N PRO A 187 -38.47 49.03 -7.96
CA PRO A 187 -39.31 50.22 -7.95
C PRO A 187 -38.91 51.22 -6.86
N ALA A 188 -39.09 52.47 -7.24
CA ALA A 188 -39.09 53.64 -6.39
C ALA A 188 -40.24 53.56 -5.36
N ASP A 189 -39.97 54.07 -4.17
CA ASP A 189 -40.84 54.92 -3.33
C ASP A 189 -40.03 55.21 -2.05
N GLU A 190 -39.46 56.41 -1.93
CA GLU A 190 -40.11 57.55 -1.27
C GLU A 190 -40.26 57.33 0.25
N ALA A 191 -39.24 57.74 1.01
CA ALA A 191 -39.39 58.15 2.40
C ALA A 191 -38.19 59.01 2.81
N LEU A 192 -38.37 60.31 2.61
CA LEU A 192 -37.69 61.38 3.34
C LEU A 192 -37.82 61.12 4.86
N VAL A 193 -36.74 60.65 5.49
CA VAL A 193 -36.52 60.91 6.92
C VAL A 193 -35.08 61.37 7.08
N ALA A 194 -34.96 62.68 7.29
CA ALA A 194 -33.78 63.33 7.80
C ALA A 194 -33.39 62.70 9.16
N ALA A 195 -32.41 61.80 9.14
CA ALA A 195 -31.74 61.32 10.33
C ALA A 195 -30.34 61.94 10.37
N GLU A 196 -30.27 63.01 11.15
CA GLU A 196 -29.10 63.71 11.67
C GLU A 196 -27.75 63.01 11.48
N LEU A 197 -26.88 63.70 10.76
CA LEU A 197 -25.43 63.56 10.79
C LEU A 197 -24.89 63.70 12.23
N ARG A 198 -24.90 62.62 13.01
CA ARG A 198 -24.03 62.48 14.19
C ARG A 198 -22.69 61.91 13.75
N THR A 199 -21.81 62.77 13.26
CA THR A 199 -20.37 62.50 13.11
C THR A 199 -19.70 62.50 14.49
N GLY A 200 -20.10 61.58 15.37
CA GLY A 200 -19.40 61.30 16.61
C GLY A 200 -18.28 60.30 16.34
N ARG A 201 -17.08 60.76 15.96
CA ARG A 201 -15.88 59.92 15.93
C ARG A 201 -15.66 59.33 17.34
N PRO A 202 -15.83 58.02 17.56
CA PRO A 202 -15.65 57.45 18.88
C PRO A 202 -14.14 57.45 19.20
N THR A 203 -13.75 58.22 20.20
CA THR A 203 -12.41 58.30 20.79
C THR A 203 -11.99 57.01 21.55
N ARG A 204 -12.62 55.86 21.27
CA ARG A 204 -12.35 54.54 21.89
C ARG A 204 -11.19 53.75 21.25
N ALA A 205 -10.23 54.43 20.63
CA ALA A 205 -9.08 53.76 20.01
C ALA A 205 -7.92 53.49 21.00
N ARG A 206 -7.96 54.04 22.22
CA ARG A 206 -6.81 54.02 23.15
C ARG A 206 -6.76 52.82 24.11
N ASP A 207 -7.88 52.10 24.32
CA ASP A 207 -7.98 50.99 25.29
C ASP A 207 -7.70 49.58 24.73
N ARG A 208 -7.39 49.44 23.43
CA ARG A 208 -7.05 48.12 22.86
C ARG A 208 -5.58 47.73 23.02
N ARG A 209 -4.74 48.63 23.53
CA ARG A 209 -3.30 48.39 23.74
C ARG A 209 -2.99 47.12 24.56
N PRO A 210 -3.62 46.85 25.72
CA PRO A 210 -3.33 45.63 26.48
C PRO A 210 -3.74 44.37 25.72
N ALA A 211 -4.85 44.39 24.97
CA ALA A 211 -5.28 43.24 24.18
C ALA A 211 -4.31 42.93 23.02
N LEU A 212 -3.76 43.95 22.37
CA LEU A 212 -2.75 43.78 21.31
C LEU A 212 -1.43 43.23 21.87
N ILE A 213 -1.00 43.69 23.05
CA ILE A 213 0.19 43.15 23.72
C ILE A 213 -0.03 41.67 24.09
N ALA A 214 -1.18 41.34 24.67
CA ALA A 214 -1.52 39.96 24.99
C ALA A 214 -1.53 39.07 23.75
N ALA A 215 -2.14 39.52 22.64
CA ALA A 215 -2.15 38.79 21.39
C ALA A 215 -0.73 38.58 20.82
N ALA A 216 0.12 39.61 20.87
CA ALA A 216 1.51 39.51 20.43
C ALA A 216 2.31 38.49 21.27
N VAL A 217 2.12 38.47 22.58
CA VAL A 217 2.77 37.50 23.48
C VAL A 217 2.27 36.09 23.20
N ILE A 218 0.97 35.89 23.01
CA ILE A 218 0.41 34.58 22.66
C ILE A 218 1.00 34.08 21.34
N LEU A 219 1.10 34.96 20.32
CA LEU A 219 1.68 34.60 19.03
C LEU A 219 3.17 34.26 19.14
N LEU A 220 3.91 34.98 19.99
CA LEU A 220 5.30 34.66 20.32
C LEU A 220 5.45 33.29 21.00
N ILE A 221 4.59 32.98 21.97
CA ILE A 221 4.60 31.68 22.67
C ILE A 221 4.23 30.55 21.70
N ALA A 222 3.20 30.73 20.88
CA ALA A 222 2.82 29.75 19.86
C ALA A 222 3.95 29.53 18.84
N GLY A 223 4.58 30.61 18.36
CA GLY A 223 5.73 30.55 17.47
C GLY A 223 6.91 29.81 18.11
N ALA A 224 7.22 30.09 19.38
CA ALA A 224 8.27 29.38 20.11
C ALA A 224 7.97 27.89 20.28
N PHE A 225 6.70 27.52 20.54
CA PHE A 225 6.28 26.12 20.67
C PHE A 225 6.39 25.39 19.33
N VAL A 226 5.95 25.99 18.22
CA VAL A 226 6.07 25.43 16.87
C VAL A 226 7.54 25.23 16.51
N ILE A 227 8.40 26.23 16.73
CA ILE A 227 9.84 26.14 16.46
C ILE A 227 10.50 25.06 17.33
N ARG A 228 10.14 24.97 18.62
CA ARG A 228 10.70 23.96 19.53
C ARG A 228 10.27 22.56 19.13
N SER A 229 8.98 22.35 18.81
CA SER A 229 8.46 21.06 18.37
C SER A 229 9.11 20.63 17.05
N TRP A 230 9.27 21.56 16.11
CA TRP A 230 9.95 21.30 14.84
C TRP A 230 11.43 20.96 15.01
N ARG A 231 12.16 21.67 15.89
CA ARG A 231 13.56 21.35 16.21
C ARG A 231 13.70 20.00 16.90
N ALA A 232 12.80 19.67 17.82
CA ALA A 232 12.80 18.38 18.50
C ALA A 232 12.59 17.24 17.49
N ARG A 233 11.57 17.36 16.63
CA ARG A 233 11.31 16.37 15.56
C ARG A 233 12.51 16.22 14.62
N ARG A 234 13.15 17.32 14.21
CA ARG A 234 14.35 17.27 13.36
C ARG A 234 15.56 16.60 14.01
N GLY A 235 15.65 16.63 15.34
CA GLY A 235 16.71 15.94 16.08
C GLY A 235 16.57 14.41 16.08
N GLU A 236 15.34 13.90 15.94
CA GLU A 236 15.03 12.47 15.95
C GLU A 236 15.20 11.82 14.55
N LEU A 237 15.05 12.58 13.47
CA LEU A 237 15.12 12.06 12.09
C LEU A 237 16.39 11.24 11.79
N PRO A 238 17.62 11.65 12.19
CA PRO A 238 18.81 10.85 11.92
C PRO A 238 18.81 9.51 12.65
N GLN A 239 18.16 9.42 13.82
CA GLN A 239 18.04 8.16 14.56
C GLN A 239 17.05 7.22 13.88
N ILE A 240 15.94 7.75 13.37
CA ILE A 240 14.95 6.97 12.60
C ILE A 240 15.58 6.42 11.31
N ALA A 241 16.39 7.23 10.62
CA ALA A 241 17.11 6.78 9.43
C ALA A 241 18.10 5.63 9.75
N ARG A 242 18.85 5.75 10.86
CA ARG A 242 19.75 4.67 11.33
C ARG A 242 19.00 3.39 11.69
N LEU A 243 17.85 3.52 12.35
CA LEU A 243 16.98 2.38 12.66
C LEU A 243 16.52 1.66 11.37
N GLY A 244 16.26 2.40 10.29
CA GLY A 244 15.98 1.84 8.97
C GLY A 244 17.09 0.91 8.45
N VAL A 245 18.34 1.32 8.62
CA VAL A 245 19.50 0.51 8.20
C VAL A 245 19.72 -0.67 9.14
N ASP A 246 19.77 -0.40 10.45
CA ASP A 246 20.18 -1.38 11.46
C ASP A 246 19.12 -2.47 11.69
N GLU A 247 17.83 -2.14 11.57
CA GLU A 247 16.71 -3.07 11.83
C GLU A 247 15.85 -3.29 10.58
N GLY A 248 15.57 -2.24 9.81
CA GLY A 248 14.66 -2.32 8.66
C GLY A 248 15.17 -3.19 7.52
N ILE A 249 16.42 -2.99 7.08
CA ILE A 249 17.02 -3.78 6.00
C ILE A 249 17.18 -5.26 6.41
N PRO A 250 17.70 -5.60 7.61
CA PRO A 250 17.71 -6.99 8.07
C PRO A 250 16.33 -7.62 8.21
N ALA A 251 15.32 -6.85 8.63
CA ALA A 251 13.93 -7.33 8.68
C ALA A 251 13.42 -7.68 7.27
N LEU A 252 13.74 -6.85 6.26
CA LEU A 252 13.40 -7.11 4.86
C LEU A 252 14.05 -8.40 4.35
N LYS A 253 15.36 -8.56 4.57
CA LYS A 253 16.12 -9.77 4.18
C LYS A 253 15.63 -11.04 4.86
N SER A 254 15.11 -10.93 6.08
CA SER A 254 14.60 -12.09 6.84
C SER A 254 13.13 -12.42 6.58
N GLY A 255 12.51 -11.80 5.57
CA GLY A 255 11.11 -12.07 5.19
C GLY A 255 10.06 -11.41 6.09
N LYS A 256 10.46 -10.50 6.98
CA LYS A 256 9.54 -9.80 7.90
C LYS A 256 8.99 -8.53 7.25
N PHE A 257 8.26 -8.71 6.14
CA PHE A 257 7.89 -7.60 5.24
C PHE A 257 7.04 -6.51 5.90
N ASP A 258 6.08 -6.86 6.75
CA ASP A 258 5.25 -5.87 7.46
C ASP A 258 6.08 -4.96 8.37
N MET A 259 6.97 -5.57 9.16
CA MET A 259 7.87 -4.87 10.07
C MET A 259 8.87 -4.01 9.28
N ALA A 260 9.44 -4.57 8.20
CA ALA A 260 10.36 -3.85 7.32
C ALA A 260 9.67 -2.63 6.70
N ASN A 261 8.46 -2.78 6.16
CA ASN A 261 7.69 -1.70 5.55
C ASN A 261 7.39 -0.58 6.58
N GLN A 262 7.02 -0.94 7.81
CA GLN A 262 6.76 0.04 8.87
C GLN A 262 8.03 0.85 9.21
N ILE A 263 9.16 0.17 9.44
CA ILE A 263 10.42 0.83 9.86
C ILE A 263 11.02 1.62 8.70
N LEU A 264 11.13 1.00 7.52
CA LEU A 264 11.73 1.63 6.33
C LEU A 264 10.85 2.74 5.75
N GLY A 265 9.53 2.65 5.87
CA GLY A 265 8.62 3.76 5.53
C GLY A 265 8.91 5.00 6.37
N ALA A 266 9.03 4.84 7.69
CA ALA A 266 9.41 5.94 8.59
C ALA A 266 10.83 6.46 8.32
N ALA A 267 11.78 5.56 8.03
CA ALA A 267 13.15 5.92 7.68
C ALA A 267 13.23 6.72 6.36
N LYS A 268 12.47 6.33 5.34
CA LYS A 268 12.36 7.05 4.06
C LYS A 268 11.82 8.47 4.27
N GLU A 269 10.72 8.62 5.01
CA GLU A 269 10.18 9.96 5.32
C GLU A 269 11.19 10.84 6.08
N ALA A 270 11.99 10.24 6.97
CA ALA A 270 13.05 10.93 7.68
C ALA A 270 14.19 11.37 6.75
N VAL A 271 14.64 10.49 5.85
CA VAL A 271 15.66 10.80 4.82
C VAL A 271 15.18 11.92 3.90
N ASP A 272 13.94 11.87 3.43
CA ASP A 272 13.37 12.89 2.55
C ASP A 272 13.21 14.24 3.28
N SER A 273 12.80 14.21 4.55
CA SER A 273 12.72 15.40 5.42
C SER A 273 14.08 16.04 5.72
N LEU A 274 15.15 15.24 5.72
CA LEU A 274 16.54 15.68 5.87
C LEU A 274 17.17 16.10 4.53
N GLY A 275 16.44 15.98 3.42
CA GLY A 275 16.94 16.34 2.08
C GLY A 275 18.02 15.40 1.57
N GLY A 276 18.03 14.14 2.00
CA GLY A 276 19.03 13.14 1.56
C GLY A 276 20.43 13.31 2.16
N ALA A 277 20.61 14.18 3.17
CA ALA A 277 21.90 14.41 3.82
C ALA A 277 22.36 13.28 4.77
N VAL A 278 21.70 12.13 4.74
CA VAL A 278 22.01 10.98 5.60
C VAL A 278 22.84 9.98 4.80
N ASP A 279 23.84 9.38 5.44
CA ASP A 279 24.56 8.25 4.86
C ASP A 279 23.57 7.14 4.48
N GLN A 280 23.77 6.49 3.33
CA GLN A 280 22.88 5.42 2.82
C GLN A 280 21.43 5.87 2.54
N ALA A 281 21.20 7.17 2.31
CA ALA A 281 19.87 7.70 1.96
C ALA A 281 19.21 6.96 0.77
N GLU A 282 19.96 6.66 -0.29
CA GLU A 282 19.43 5.95 -1.46
C GLU A 282 19.08 4.49 -1.13
N ASP A 283 19.91 3.80 -0.35
CA ASP A 283 19.67 2.41 0.07
C ASP A 283 18.38 2.32 0.90
N ILE A 284 18.17 3.27 1.81
CA ILE A 284 16.93 3.36 2.61
C ILE A 284 15.72 3.58 1.71
N ARG A 285 15.77 4.51 0.74
CA ARG A 285 14.65 4.77 -0.18
C ARG A 285 14.31 3.55 -1.01
N LYS A 286 15.33 2.87 -1.53
CA LYS A 286 15.21 1.66 -2.33
C LYS A 286 14.62 0.52 -1.51
N ALA A 287 15.21 0.21 -0.36
CA ALA A 287 14.72 -0.82 0.55
C ALA A 287 13.29 -0.53 1.04
N ALA A 288 12.93 0.73 1.30
CA ALA A 288 11.56 1.11 1.65
C ALA A 288 10.58 0.87 0.49
N GLY A 289 10.99 1.13 -0.75
CA GLY A 289 10.22 0.78 -1.94
C GLY A 289 10.00 -0.72 -2.07
N GLU A 290 11.07 -1.51 -1.96
CA GLU A 290 11.01 -2.98 -2.03
C GLU A 290 10.13 -3.55 -0.91
N ALA A 291 10.32 -3.10 0.34
CA ALA A 291 9.50 -3.52 1.48
C ALA A 291 8.00 -3.20 1.28
N ALA A 292 7.68 -2.04 0.69
CA ALA A 292 6.30 -1.68 0.38
C ALA A 292 5.68 -2.55 -0.73
N ILE A 293 6.47 -3.06 -1.68
CA ILE A 293 6.02 -4.05 -2.66
C ILE A 293 5.75 -5.38 -1.95
N PHE A 294 6.71 -5.88 -1.17
CA PHE A 294 6.58 -7.20 -0.55
C PHE A 294 5.47 -7.27 0.52
N ALA A 295 5.25 -6.20 1.28
CA ALA A 295 4.17 -6.15 2.27
C ALA A 295 2.77 -6.17 1.63
N ASP A 296 2.64 -5.67 0.40
CA ASP A 296 1.36 -5.62 -0.33
C ASP A 296 1.29 -6.62 -1.49
N LEU A 297 2.14 -7.65 -1.47
CA LEU A 297 2.19 -8.67 -2.50
C LEU A 297 0.83 -9.37 -2.65
N SER A 298 0.39 -9.57 -3.89
CA SER A 298 -0.80 -10.35 -4.18
C SER A 298 -0.68 -11.76 -3.62
N THR A 299 -1.77 -12.27 -3.05
CA THR A 299 -1.85 -13.66 -2.60
C THR A 299 -1.88 -14.64 -3.78
N ASP A 300 -2.43 -14.20 -4.91
CA ASP A 300 -2.53 -14.99 -6.13
C ASP A 300 -1.45 -14.57 -7.12
N PRO A 301 -0.76 -15.52 -7.79
CA PRO A 301 0.16 -15.21 -8.87
C PRO A 301 -0.60 -14.64 -10.08
N LEU A 302 0.08 -13.89 -10.94
CA LEU A 302 -0.57 -13.19 -12.05
C LEU A 302 -1.27 -14.15 -13.02
N GLU A 303 -0.76 -15.37 -13.15
CA GLU A 303 -1.34 -16.48 -13.91
C GLU A 303 -2.73 -16.86 -13.39
N ALA A 304 -2.87 -16.96 -12.07
CA ALA A 304 -4.13 -17.29 -11.43
C ALA A 304 -5.13 -16.13 -11.56
N ILE A 305 -4.65 -14.89 -11.41
CA ILE A 305 -5.46 -13.69 -11.62
C ILE A 305 -5.97 -13.64 -13.07
N LEU A 306 -5.12 -13.95 -14.06
CA LEU A 306 -5.52 -14.00 -15.47
C LEU A 306 -6.50 -15.14 -15.76
N ASP A 307 -6.29 -16.33 -15.19
CA ASP A 307 -7.21 -17.45 -15.35
C ASP A 307 -8.60 -17.10 -14.79
N GLU A 308 -8.65 -16.44 -13.64
CA GLU A 308 -9.89 -15.96 -13.05
C GLU A 308 -10.58 -14.90 -13.93
N ALA A 309 -9.81 -13.95 -14.45
CA ALA A 309 -10.29 -12.93 -15.38
C ALA A 309 -10.90 -13.56 -16.64
N ALA A 310 -10.22 -14.54 -17.22
CA ALA A 310 -10.65 -15.23 -18.44
C ALA A 310 -11.92 -16.08 -18.25
N ARG A 311 -12.22 -16.52 -17.03
CA ARG A 311 -13.47 -17.23 -16.69
C ARG A 311 -14.64 -16.30 -16.39
N SER A 312 -14.37 -15.01 -16.20
CA SER A 312 -15.34 -14.01 -15.80
C SER A 312 -15.82 -13.17 -16.99
N THR A 313 -17.01 -12.59 -16.91
CA THR A 313 -17.42 -11.56 -17.87
C THR A 313 -16.65 -10.27 -17.61
N PRO A 314 -16.34 -9.44 -18.62
CA PRO A 314 -15.56 -8.21 -18.42
C PRO A 314 -16.12 -7.27 -17.34
N GLN A 315 -17.45 -7.16 -17.22
CA GLN A 315 -18.09 -6.30 -16.20
C GLN A 315 -17.96 -6.89 -14.80
N ALA A 316 -18.18 -8.21 -14.64
CA ALA A 316 -18.04 -8.87 -13.35
C ALA A 316 -16.57 -8.86 -12.88
N TRP A 317 -15.66 -9.07 -13.83
CA TRP A 317 -14.22 -9.01 -13.60
C TRP A 317 -13.77 -7.63 -13.12
N ALA A 318 -14.18 -6.55 -13.79
CA ALA A 318 -13.78 -5.20 -13.39
C ALA A 318 -14.12 -4.88 -11.93
N ALA A 319 -15.34 -5.23 -11.49
CA ALA A 319 -15.77 -5.03 -10.11
C ALA A 319 -14.95 -5.87 -9.11
N ARG A 320 -14.66 -7.13 -9.47
CA ARG A 320 -13.86 -8.04 -8.63
C ARG A 320 -12.40 -7.59 -8.52
N PHE A 321 -11.80 -7.19 -9.64
CA PHE A 321 -10.45 -6.65 -9.70
C PHE A 321 -10.30 -5.41 -8.81
N ASP A 322 -11.22 -4.43 -8.95
CA ASP A 322 -11.21 -3.22 -8.13
C ASP A 322 -11.32 -3.52 -6.62
N GLN A 323 -12.03 -4.59 -6.24
CA GLN A 323 -12.23 -4.96 -4.84
C GLN A 323 -11.05 -5.75 -4.24
N VAL A 324 -10.44 -6.65 -5.02
CA VAL A 324 -9.49 -7.65 -4.48
C VAL A 324 -8.04 -7.35 -4.87
N TYR A 325 -7.80 -6.98 -6.13
CA TYR A 325 -6.46 -6.97 -6.73
C TYR A 325 -5.88 -5.57 -6.97
N LYS A 326 -6.72 -4.55 -7.12
CA LYS A 326 -6.25 -3.18 -7.35
C LYS A 326 -5.39 -2.67 -6.20
N GLY A 327 -4.22 -2.12 -6.54
CA GLY A 327 -3.23 -1.64 -5.57
C GLY A 327 -2.38 -2.75 -4.94
N ARG A 328 -2.67 -4.04 -5.21
CA ARG A 328 -1.81 -5.17 -4.83
C ARG A 328 -0.56 -5.17 -5.69
N ALA A 329 0.55 -5.53 -5.06
CA ALA A 329 1.82 -5.62 -5.72
C ALA A 329 2.00 -7.00 -6.39
N VAL A 330 2.68 -7.01 -7.51
CA VAL A 330 3.20 -8.22 -8.16
C VAL A 330 4.69 -8.00 -8.42
N VAL A 331 5.46 -9.07 -8.40
CA VAL A 331 6.87 -9.06 -8.80
C VAL A 331 6.97 -9.75 -10.14
N ILE A 332 7.69 -9.12 -11.06
CA ILE A 332 7.80 -9.55 -12.45
C ILE A 332 9.27 -9.74 -12.75
N ASP A 333 9.56 -10.94 -13.23
CA ASP A 333 10.79 -11.31 -13.88
C ASP A 333 10.49 -11.40 -15.39
N ALA A 334 11.06 -10.49 -16.17
CA ALA A 334 10.86 -10.50 -17.61
C ALA A 334 12.07 -9.96 -18.37
N THR A 335 12.14 -10.31 -19.66
CA THR A 335 13.08 -9.71 -20.61
C THR A 335 12.37 -8.64 -21.44
N ILE A 336 13.02 -7.51 -21.68
CA ILE A 336 12.48 -6.45 -22.53
C ILE A 336 12.53 -6.90 -23.99
N SER A 337 11.37 -7.05 -24.63
CA SER A 337 11.25 -7.47 -26.02
C SER A 337 11.29 -6.28 -27.00
N ALA A 338 10.80 -5.12 -26.57
CA ALA A 338 10.85 -3.89 -27.37
C ALA A 338 11.12 -2.66 -26.49
N ALA A 339 11.99 -1.78 -26.96
CA ALA A 339 12.25 -0.47 -26.37
C ALA A 339 11.54 0.63 -27.19
N PRO A 340 11.29 1.83 -26.62
CA PRO A 340 10.60 2.93 -27.31
C PRO A 340 11.22 3.33 -28.65
N GLU A 341 12.53 3.14 -28.82
CA GLU A 341 13.24 3.44 -30.07
C GLU A 341 12.95 2.43 -31.18
N ALA A 342 12.59 1.20 -30.81
CA ALA A 342 12.36 0.09 -31.73
C ALA A 342 10.85 -0.24 -31.90
N SER A 343 10.02 0.09 -30.92
CA SER A 343 8.56 -0.10 -31.00
C SER A 343 7.92 1.03 -31.81
N PRO A 344 7.04 0.73 -32.79
CA PRO A 344 6.34 1.75 -33.57
C PRO A 344 5.46 2.66 -32.69
N ASP A 345 5.03 2.16 -31.53
CA ASP A 345 4.17 2.90 -30.60
C ASP A 345 4.96 3.71 -29.56
N GLY A 346 6.30 3.62 -29.57
CA GLY A 346 7.17 4.32 -28.62
C GLY A 346 7.02 3.82 -27.18
N ARG A 347 6.68 2.54 -26.99
CA ARG A 347 6.44 1.94 -25.67
C ARG A 347 7.44 0.81 -25.38
N TYR A 348 7.64 0.56 -24.10
CA TYR A 348 8.32 -0.65 -23.64
C TYR A 348 7.36 -1.84 -23.71
N GLU A 349 7.83 -2.95 -24.24
CA GLU A 349 7.14 -4.24 -24.20
C GLU A 349 8.05 -5.26 -23.49
N ILE A 350 7.45 -6.08 -22.65
CA ILE A 350 8.12 -7.18 -21.96
C ILE A 350 7.56 -8.50 -22.47
N ASP A 351 8.44 -9.48 -22.68
CA ASP A 351 8.05 -10.83 -23.05
C ASP A 351 7.62 -11.59 -21.80
N TYR A 352 6.34 -11.46 -21.45
CA TYR A 352 5.75 -12.21 -20.35
C TYR A 352 4.45 -12.84 -20.82
N VAL A 353 4.56 -14.08 -21.28
CA VAL A 353 3.44 -14.87 -21.77
C VAL A 353 2.85 -15.67 -20.62
N VAL A 354 1.69 -15.23 -20.16
CA VAL A 354 0.94 -15.94 -19.13
C VAL A 354 0.23 -17.14 -19.77
N VAL A 355 0.81 -18.33 -19.65
CA VAL A 355 0.15 -19.56 -20.11
C VAL A 355 -0.58 -20.19 -18.91
N PRO A 356 -1.91 -20.36 -18.96
CA PRO A 356 -2.64 -20.97 -17.85
C PRO A 356 -2.17 -22.42 -17.64
N VAL A 357 -2.01 -22.81 -16.38
CA VAL A 357 -1.66 -24.18 -16.01
C VAL A 357 -2.90 -25.07 -16.18
N GLY A 358 -3.03 -25.72 -17.33
CA GLY A 358 -4.14 -26.66 -17.58
C GLY A 358 -4.18 -27.22 -19.01
N GLU A 359 -3.91 -28.51 -19.13
CA GLU A 359 -4.14 -29.32 -20.34
C GLU A 359 -5.64 -29.31 -20.67
N GLY A 360 -6.04 -28.66 -21.77
CA GLY A 360 -7.40 -28.78 -22.31
C GLY A 360 -8.14 -27.48 -22.60
N SER A 361 -7.53 -26.30 -22.45
CA SER A 361 -8.17 -25.05 -22.88
C SER A 361 -8.22 -24.97 -24.42
N SER A 362 -9.32 -25.45 -24.98
CA SER A 362 -9.55 -25.50 -26.42
C SER A 362 -9.79 -24.08 -26.98
N GLY A 363 -8.73 -23.43 -27.44
CA GLY A 363 -8.78 -22.49 -28.57
C GLY A 363 -9.03 -21.00 -28.30
N ARG A 364 -8.94 -20.52 -27.05
CA ARG A 364 -8.76 -19.08 -26.81
C ARG A 364 -7.49 -18.88 -26.03
N ASP A 365 -6.43 -18.53 -26.75
CA ASP A 365 -5.17 -18.21 -26.12
C ASP A 365 -5.39 -17.03 -25.16
N ARG A 366 -5.11 -17.28 -23.88
CA ARG A 366 -5.31 -16.32 -22.80
C ARG A 366 -4.04 -15.50 -22.68
N TYR A 367 -3.79 -14.64 -23.66
CA TYR A 367 -2.65 -13.74 -23.62
C TYR A 367 -2.99 -12.49 -22.81
N ALA A 368 -2.09 -12.14 -21.90
CA ALA A 368 -2.03 -10.82 -21.29
C ALA A 368 -0.85 -10.03 -21.88
N ARG A 369 -1.03 -8.72 -22.03
CA ARG A 369 0.01 -7.76 -22.40
C ARG A 369 0.11 -6.71 -21.32
N PHE A 370 1.32 -6.23 -21.07
CA PHE A 370 1.59 -5.17 -20.11
C PHE A 370 1.69 -3.84 -20.85
N ASP A 371 0.84 -2.87 -20.48
CA ASP A 371 0.96 -1.50 -20.97
C ASP A 371 1.86 -0.72 -20.02
N LEU A 372 3.12 -0.59 -20.43
CA LEU A 372 4.18 0.10 -19.67
C LEU A 372 4.37 1.55 -20.15
N GLY A 373 3.47 2.08 -20.99
CA GLY A 373 3.62 3.41 -21.61
C GLY A 373 3.73 4.55 -20.59
N ASP A 374 3.09 4.43 -19.43
CA ASP A 374 3.11 5.43 -18.37
C ASP A 374 4.06 5.10 -17.21
N PHE A 375 4.71 3.92 -17.23
CA PHE A 375 5.47 3.40 -16.11
C PHE A 375 6.81 4.11 -15.93
N GLU A 376 6.99 4.86 -14.83
CA GLU A 376 8.13 5.76 -14.63
C GLU A 376 9.46 5.00 -14.46
N LEU A 377 9.44 3.79 -13.90
CA LEU A 377 10.65 2.99 -13.63
C LEU A 377 11.49 2.76 -14.91
N LEU A 378 10.83 2.44 -16.03
CA LEU A 378 11.50 2.12 -17.30
C LEU A 378 11.83 3.36 -18.14
N LYS A 379 11.14 4.48 -17.92
CA LYS A 379 11.41 5.73 -18.67
C LYS A 379 12.77 6.33 -18.33
N GLY A 380 13.27 6.11 -17.12
CA GLY A 380 14.52 6.72 -16.63
C GLY A 380 15.76 5.82 -16.71
N SER A 381 15.61 4.50 -16.86
CA SER A 381 16.71 3.55 -16.68
C SER A 381 17.52 3.28 -17.95
N GLY A 382 16.98 3.61 -19.14
CA GLY A 382 17.71 3.43 -20.41
C GLY A 382 17.92 1.97 -20.82
N HIS A 383 17.03 1.07 -20.38
CA HIS A 383 17.12 -0.34 -20.75
C HIS A 383 16.97 -0.58 -22.26
N ARG A 384 17.64 -1.62 -22.74
CA ARG A 384 17.68 -2.04 -24.14
C ARG A 384 16.86 -3.33 -24.33
N VAL A 385 16.57 -3.62 -25.59
CA VAL A 385 15.97 -4.90 -25.99
C VAL A 385 16.93 -6.03 -25.62
N GLY A 386 16.41 -7.04 -24.92
CA GLY A 386 17.18 -8.16 -24.38
C GLY A 386 17.66 -7.97 -22.95
N ASP A 387 17.51 -6.77 -22.37
CA ASP A 387 17.81 -6.56 -20.95
C ASP A 387 16.82 -7.36 -20.09
N HIS A 388 17.37 -8.02 -19.08
CA HIS A 388 16.61 -8.70 -18.05
C HIS A 388 16.24 -7.70 -16.96
N VAL A 389 14.97 -7.68 -16.55
CA VAL A 389 14.47 -6.77 -15.52
C VAL A 389 13.67 -7.54 -14.48
N LEU A 390 14.02 -7.30 -13.21
CA LEU A 390 13.31 -7.80 -12.05
C LEU A 390 12.76 -6.62 -11.26
N PHE A 391 11.44 -6.46 -11.27
CA PHE A 391 10.79 -5.33 -10.62
C PHE A 391 9.48 -5.71 -9.95
N GLY A 392 9.16 -4.98 -8.89
CA GLY A 392 7.85 -4.99 -8.24
C GLY A 392 7.02 -3.80 -8.69
N ALA A 393 5.72 -4.00 -8.89
CA ALA A 393 4.79 -2.94 -9.24
C ALA A 393 3.38 -3.22 -8.72
N ARG A 394 2.58 -2.17 -8.47
CA ARG A 394 1.19 -2.28 -8.05
C ARG A 394 0.25 -2.29 -9.25
N LEU A 395 -0.75 -3.17 -9.20
CA LEU A 395 -1.76 -3.31 -10.25
C LEU A 395 -2.72 -2.11 -10.24
N GLU A 396 -2.77 -1.35 -11.33
CA GLU A 396 -3.69 -0.22 -11.51
C GLU A 396 -4.98 -0.66 -12.20
N SER A 397 -4.85 -1.43 -13.29
CA SER A 397 -5.98 -1.92 -14.07
C SER A 397 -5.68 -3.26 -14.73
N PHE A 398 -6.70 -4.10 -14.85
CA PHE A 398 -6.64 -5.36 -15.59
C PHE A 398 -7.92 -5.49 -16.42
N ALA A 399 -7.85 -5.16 -17.70
CA ALA A 399 -9.03 -5.05 -18.57
C ALA A 399 -8.84 -5.82 -19.86
N TYR A 400 -9.93 -6.37 -20.41
CA TYR A 400 -9.89 -7.05 -21.70
C TYR A 400 -10.01 -6.03 -22.84
N ASP A 401 -9.01 -5.97 -23.72
CA ASP A 401 -9.06 -5.14 -24.91
C ASP A 401 -9.66 -5.92 -26.08
N VAL A 402 -10.85 -5.49 -26.51
CA VAL A 402 -11.59 -6.10 -27.63
C VAL A 402 -10.86 -5.89 -28.96
N ALA A 403 -10.12 -4.79 -29.13
CA ALA A 403 -9.42 -4.49 -30.37
C ALA A 403 -8.22 -5.43 -30.58
N SER A 404 -7.44 -5.67 -29.52
CA SER A 404 -6.27 -6.55 -29.54
C SER A 404 -6.59 -8.02 -29.22
N ASN A 405 -7.85 -8.32 -28.84
CA ASN A 405 -8.29 -9.64 -28.42
C ASN A 405 -7.40 -10.25 -27.31
N CYS A 406 -6.87 -9.40 -26.42
CA CYS A 406 -5.98 -9.79 -25.34
C CYS A 406 -6.33 -9.04 -24.05
N TRP A 407 -5.88 -9.57 -22.92
CA TRP A 407 -5.97 -8.83 -21.67
C TRP A 407 -4.85 -7.80 -21.56
N MET A 408 -5.17 -6.64 -21.02
CA MET A 408 -4.23 -5.54 -20.78
C MET A 408 -4.06 -5.34 -19.29
N VAL A 409 -2.82 -5.44 -18.82
CA VAL A 409 -2.40 -5.17 -17.44
C VAL A 409 -1.68 -3.84 -17.41
N ARG A 410 -2.09 -2.94 -16.51
CA ARG A 410 -1.42 -1.66 -16.24
C ARG A 410 -0.97 -1.62 -14.80
N PHE A 411 0.20 -1.02 -14.59
CA PHE A 411 0.73 -0.74 -13.26
C PHE A 411 0.55 0.73 -12.89
N GLU A 412 0.45 1.00 -11.59
CA GLU A 412 0.48 2.37 -11.11
C GLU A 412 1.81 3.02 -11.50
N PRO A 413 1.82 4.15 -12.23
CA PRO A 413 3.02 4.73 -12.86
C PRO A 413 4.23 4.90 -11.93
N ARG A 414 4.00 5.17 -10.65
CA ARG A 414 5.01 5.47 -9.61
C ARG A 414 5.25 4.36 -8.61
N SER A 415 4.58 3.22 -8.78
CA SER A 415 4.72 2.09 -7.87
C SER A 415 5.91 1.19 -8.19
N GLY A 416 6.52 1.37 -9.36
CA GLY A 416 7.61 0.54 -9.82
C GLY A 416 8.87 0.65 -8.97
N VAL A 417 9.40 -0.49 -8.53
CA VAL A 417 10.66 -0.58 -7.80
C VAL A 417 11.48 -1.74 -8.37
N THR A 418 12.73 -1.50 -8.74
CA THR A 418 13.67 -2.57 -9.08
C THR A 418 13.98 -3.37 -7.83
N ILE A 419 13.81 -4.70 -7.89
CA ILE A 419 14.11 -5.57 -6.75
C ILE A 419 15.60 -5.89 -6.77
N THR A 420 16.28 -5.59 -5.66
CA THR A 420 17.73 -5.82 -5.56
C THR A 420 18.13 -6.60 -4.32
N ILE A 421 17.25 -6.71 -3.33
CA ILE A 421 17.48 -7.54 -2.16
C ILE A 421 16.94 -8.93 -2.46
N VAL A 422 17.78 -9.76 -3.09
CA VAL A 422 17.42 -11.12 -3.53
C VAL A 422 17.04 -12.01 -2.34
N GLU A 423 17.65 -11.79 -1.17
CA GLU A 423 17.35 -12.57 0.03
C GLU A 423 15.87 -12.41 0.46
N ALA A 424 15.24 -11.28 0.14
CA ALA A 424 13.80 -11.08 0.36
C ALA A 424 12.94 -11.98 -0.54
N LEU A 425 13.36 -12.22 -1.78
CA LEU A 425 12.69 -13.14 -2.71
C LEU A 425 12.88 -14.59 -2.27
N GLU A 426 14.09 -14.96 -1.84
CA GLU A 426 14.37 -16.28 -1.29
C GLU A 426 13.51 -16.56 -0.05
N ALA A 427 13.32 -15.56 0.82
CA ALA A 427 12.45 -15.67 1.99
C ALA A 427 10.97 -15.90 1.63
N LEU A 428 10.53 -15.51 0.42
CA LEU A 428 9.20 -15.84 -0.13
C LEU A 428 9.12 -17.25 -0.73
N GLY A 429 10.22 -18.01 -0.73
CA GLY A 429 10.31 -19.31 -1.38
C GLY A 429 10.49 -19.22 -2.90
N TRP A 430 10.88 -18.05 -3.42
CA TRP A 430 11.19 -17.88 -4.84
C TRP A 430 12.54 -18.55 -5.14
N SER A 431 12.51 -19.84 -5.45
CA SER A 431 13.68 -20.65 -5.80
C SER A 431 14.00 -20.62 -7.29
N GLY A 432 13.62 -19.54 -7.97
CA GLY A 432 13.85 -19.37 -9.40
C GLY A 432 15.32 -19.63 -9.69
N THR A 433 15.60 -20.41 -10.72
CA THR A 433 16.95 -20.57 -11.30
C THR A 433 17.36 -19.26 -11.96
N PHE A 434 17.39 -18.20 -11.16
CA PHE A 434 18.02 -16.97 -11.54
C PHE A 434 19.49 -17.32 -11.73
N ASP A 435 20.02 -17.07 -12.91
CA ASP A 435 21.47 -17.00 -13.11
C ASP A 435 21.94 -15.69 -12.46
N LEU A 436 21.75 -15.56 -11.13
CA LEU A 436 22.17 -14.39 -10.34
C LEU A 436 23.67 -14.19 -10.47
N ASP A 437 24.39 -15.31 -10.63
CA ASP A 437 25.81 -15.35 -11.00
C ASP A 437 26.10 -14.52 -12.24
N ARG A 438 25.16 -14.39 -13.19
CA ARG A 438 25.33 -13.56 -14.38
C ARG A 438 25.15 -12.08 -14.09
N LEU A 439 24.12 -11.68 -13.34
CA LEU A 439 23.90 -10.28 -12.97
C LEU A 439 25.04 -9.76 -12.09
N GLN A 440 25.48 -10.57 -11.11
CA GLN A 440 26.56 -10.18 -10.22
C GLN A 440 27.91 -10.07 -10.95
N LYS A 441 28.17 -10.94 -11.94
CA LYS A 441 29.36 -10.83 -12.81
C LYS A 441 29.34 -9.62 -13.73
N GLU A 442 28.15 -9.16 -14.15
CA GLU A 442 28.03 -7.97 -15.00
C GLU A 442 28.27 -6.67 -14.20
N ASP A 443 27.83 -6.61 -12.94
CA ASP A 443 28.11 -5.48 -12.04
C ASP A 443 29.58 -5.44 -11.59
N GLU A 444 30.22 -6.60 -11.35
CA GLU A 444 31.67 -6.64 -11.04
C GLU A 444 32.57 -6.31 -12.24
N ALA A 445 32.05 -6.39 -13.47
CA ALA A 445 32.80 -6.11 -14.69
C ALA A 445 32.74 -4.64 -15.14
N GLN A 446 31.87 -3.83 -14.54
CA GLN A 446 31.77 -2.37 -14.78
C GLN A 446 32.54 -1.58 -13.72
#